data_AF-A0A9Q9SRY4-F1
#
_entry.id   AF-A0A9Q9SRY4-F1
#
_cell.length_a   1.000
_cell.length_b   1.000
_cell.length_c   1.000
_cell.angle_alpha   90.00
_cell.angle_beta   90.00
_cell.angle_gamma   90.00
#
_symmetry.space_group_name_H-M   'P 1'
#
loop_
_entity.id
_entity.type
_entity.pdbx_description
1 polymer ?
#
loop_
_entity_poly.entity_id
_entity_poly.type
_entity_poly.pdbx_seq_one_letter_code
_entity_poly.pdbx_strand_id
1 'polypeptide(L)'
;MEARIPVLPGRGVSTDDFVLDDEPVDNINQPSLAAALTQSLEIAGKLPANALTTTNYGICATLNGKIVVKAPDWGYVPSIRVSREEVKRNYTPRLQGDIPAIVMEFLCDTEAGEYSNKPTYPPGKWFYYEQVLQVPNYVIFEPDTGEIEVYRLDDSGRYQLEPPDANNRYWIDQMSLFLGIWQGTRENRTGYWLRWWDQQGVTS
;
A
#
# COMPACT_ATOMS: atom_id res chain seq x y z
N MET A 1 27.92 12.13 62.54
CA MET A 1 28.65 12.73 61.39
C MET A 1 28.12 12.00 60.16
N GLU A 2 26.98 12.45 59.65
CA GLU A 2 26.32 11.80 58.50
C GLU A 2 26.87 12.38 57.21
N ALA A 3 27.32 11.51 56.31
CA ALA A 3 27.78 11.88 54.98
C ALA A 3 26.55 12.18 54.11
N ARG A 4 26.41 13.43 53.66
CA ARG A 4 25.46 13.80 52.60
C ARG A 4 25.98 13.27 51.26
N ILE A 5 25.21 12.37 50.63
CA ILE A 5 25.39 12.00 49.23
C ILE A 5 24.85 13.16 48.37
N PRO A 6 25.61 13.71 47.40
CA PRO A 6 25.07 14.72 46.52
C PRO A 6 24.10 14.08 45.52
N VAL A 7 22.86 14.57 45.51
CA VAL A 7 21.88 14.25 44.47
C VAL A 7 22.30 15.00 43.21
N LEU A 8 22.72 14.27 42.17
CA LEU A 8 22.90 14.85 40.84
C LEU A 8 21.51 15.19 40.28
N PRO A 9 21.29 16.40 39.73
CA PRO A 9 20.02 16.70 39.08
C PRO A 9 19.87 15.77 37.87
N GLY A 10 18.85 14.92 37.90
CA GLY A 10 18.40 14.21 36.72
C GLY A 10 18.05 15.24 35.66
N ARG A 11 18.85 15.31 34.59
CA ARG A 11 18.41 15.93 33.34
C ARG A 11 17.24 15.07 32.84
N GLY A 12 16.03 15.46 33.20
CA GLY A 12 14.90 15.18 32.34
C GLY A 12 15.25 15.79 30.98
N VAL A 13 15.44 14.94 29.98
CA VAL A 13 15.48 15.41 28.61
C VAL A 13 14.08 15.92 28.33
N SER A 14 13.91 17.24 28.30
CA SER A 14 12.66 17.82 27.79
C SER A 14 12.55 17.42 26.32
N THR A 15 11.36 16.97 25.90
CA THR A 15 11.06 16.74 24.49
C THR A 15 11.13 18.02 23.66
N ASP A 16 11.25 19.18 24.30
CA ASP A 16 11.30 20.50 23.66
C ASP A 16 12.56 20.75 22.84
N ASP A 17 13.65 19.98 23.06
CA ASP A 17 14.92 20.12 22.31
C ASP A 17 15.19 18.95 21.34
N PHE A 18 14.24 18.02 21.16
CA PHE A 18 14.38 16.96 20.18
C PHE A 18 13.97 17.47 18.80
N VAL A 19 14.96 17.96 18.05
CA VAL A 19 14.79 18.22 16.61
C VAL A 19 14.73 16.86 15.93
N LEU A 20 13.55 16.47 15.47
CA LEU A 20 13.42 15.40 14.47
C LEU A 20 14.26 15.84 13.27
N ASP A 21 15.11 14.97 12.75
CA ASP A 21 15.66 15.17 11.40
C ASP A 21 14.46 15.46 10.47
N ASP A 22 14.60 16.42 9.55
CA ASP A 22 13.54 16.82 8.59
C ASP A 22 13.10 15.66 7.66
N GLU A 23 13.61 14.44 7.87
CA GLU A 23 13.13 13.24 7.21
C GLU A 23 11.88 12.72 7.93
N PRO A 24 10.71 12.70 7.27
CA PRO A 24 9.51 12.16 7.89
C PRO A 24 9.72 10.68 8.22
N VAL A 25 9.73 10.38 9.52
CA VAL A 25 9.45 9.06 10.08
C VAL A 25 8.06 8.68 9.56
N ASP A 26 7.94 7.61 8.75
CA ASP A 26 6.71 7.02 8.19
C ASP A 26 5.52 8.00 8.01
N ASN A 27 5.13 8.30 6.76
CA ASN A 27 4.00 9.20 6.49
C ASN A 27 2.76 8.77 7.29
N ILE A 28 2.43 9.54 8.34
CA ILE A 28 1.34 9.28 9.31
C ILE A 28 -0.02 9.05 8.63
N ASN A 29 -0.15 9.43 7.37
CA ASN A 29 -1.36 9.33 6.58
C ASN A 29 -1.53 7.96 5.89
N GLN A 30 -0.48 7.16 5.69
CA GLN A 30 -0.55 5.87 4.99
C GLN A 30 -1.60 4.92 5.59
N PRO A 31 -1.67 4.72 6.93
CA PRO A 31 -2.70 3.85 7.51
C PRO A 31 -4.12 4.35 7.24
N SER A 32 -4.36 5.67 7.30
CA SER A 32 -5.67 6.25 7.03
C SER A 32 -6.06 6.14 5.54
N LEU A 33 -5.10 6.29 4.63
CA LEU A 33 -5.32 6.09 3.18
C LEU A 33 -5.72 4.63 2.90
N ALA A 34 -4.97 3.67 3.45
CA ALA A 34 -5.24 2.24 3.31
C ALA A 34 -6.59 1.83 3.94
N ALA A 35 -6.91 2.39 5.11
CA ALA A 35 -8.18 2.16 5.78
C ALA A 35 -9.37 2.70 4.96
N ALA A 36 -9.22 3.86 4.32
CA ALA A 36 -10.27 4.45 3.49
C ALA A 36 -10.63 3.57 2.28
N LEU A 37 -9.62 3.03 1.60
CA LEU A 37 -9.81 2.08 0.50
C LEU A 37 -10.52 0.82 0.95
N THR A 38 -10.05 0.22 2.05
CA THR A 38 -10.62 -1.03 2.59
C THR A 38 -12.07 -0.84 3.01
N GLN A 39 -12.36 0.23 3.76
CA GLN A 39 -13.70 0.50 4.27
C GLN A 39 -14.69 0.78 3.13
N SER A 40 -14.28 1.49 2.07
CA SER A 40 -15.15 1.73 0.92
C SER A 40 -15.55 0.41 0.25
N LEU A 41 -14.63 -0.55 0.09
CA LEU A 41 -14.97 -1.88 -0.45
C LEU A 41 -15.92 -2.67 0.47
N GLU A 42 -15.72 -2.61 1.78
CA GLU A 42 -16.59 -3.28 2.75
C GLU A 42 -18.02 -2.72 2.70
N ILE A 43 -18.16 -1.38 2.75
CA ILE A 43 -19.45 -0.69 2.65
C ILE A 43 -20.16 -1.02 1.33
N ALA A 44 -19.41 -1.14 0.23
CA ALA A 44 -19.93 -1.51 -1.08
C ALA A 44 -20.38 -2.97 -1.21
N GLY A 45 -20.09 -3.82 -0.21
CA GLY A 45 -20.22 -5.27 -0.34
C GLY A 45 -19.27 -5.87 -1.39
N LYS A 46 -18.16 -5.19 -1.69
CA LYS A 46 -17.12 -5.59 -2.65
C LYS A 46 -15.90 -6.25 -1.98
N LEU A 47 -16.02 -6.56 -0.68
CA LEU A 47 -15.04 -7.32 0.09
C LEU A 47 -15.69 -8.62 0.62
N PRO A 48 -15.86 -9.66 -0.23
CA PRO A 48 -16.46 -10.92 0.22
C PRO A 48 -15.58 -11.63 1.26
N ALA A 49 -16.15 -12.59 1.99
CA ALA A 49 -15.49 -13.25 3.12
C ALA A 49 -14.16 -13.95 2.76
N ASN A 50 -14.00 -14.38 1.50
CA ASN A 50 -12.79 -15.00 0.95
C ASN A 50 -11.86 -14.01 0.24
N ALA A 51 -12.20 -12.73 0.12
CA ALA A 51 -11.26 -11.71 -0.36
C ALA A 51 -10.39 -11.18 0.79
N LEU A 52 -9.23 -10.60 0.45
CA LEU A 52 -8.29 -10.04 1.41
C LEU A 52 -7.78 -8.70 0.90
N THR A 53 -7.89 -7.66 1.72
CA THR A 53 -7.08 -6.45 1.59
C THR A 53 -5.83 -6.58 2.43
N THR A 54 -4.71 -6.09 1.92
CA THR A 54 -3.40 -6.13 2.59
C THR A 54 -2.93 -4.70 2.86
N THR A 55 -2.37 -4.40 4.03
CA THR A 55 -1.79 -3.10 4.38
C THR A 55 -0.48 -3.35 5.11
N ASN A 56 0.65 -2.92 4.52
CA ASN A 56 1.99 -3.24 5.04
C ASN A 56 2.16 -4.73 5.40
N TYR A 57 1.58 -5.59 4.56
CA TYR A 57 1.43 -7.01 4.82
C TYR A 57 2.21 -7.83 3.79
N GLY A 58 3.00 -8.78 4.27
CA GLY A 58 3.96 -9.51 3.45
C GLY A 58 3.30 -10.45 2.43
N ILE A 59 3.58 -10.19 1.15
CA ILE A 59 3.29 -11.08 0.02
C ILE A 59 4.59 -11.80 -0.34
N CYS A 60 4.53 -13.13 -0.38
CA CYS A 60 5.65 -14.02 -0.49
C CYS A 60 5.69 -14.71 -1.86
N ALA A 61 6.89 -14.87 -2.40
CA ALA A 61 7.14 -15.73 -3.56
C ALA A 61 8.53 -16.36 -3.48
N THR A 62 8.72 -17.48 -4.18
CA THR A 62 10.04 -18.10 -4.33
C THR A 62 10.69 -17.59 -5.61
N LEU A 63 11.86 -16.95 -5.49
CA LEU A 63 12.69 -16.51 -6.60
C LEU A 63 14.07 -17.15 -6.48
N ASN A 64 14.48 -17.94 -7.48
CA ASN A 64 15.78 -18.64 -7.52
C ASN A 64 16.07 -19.45 -6.23
N GLY A 65 15.06 -20.16 -5.73
CA GLY A 65 15.16 -21.00 -4.53
C GLY A 65 15.18 -20.23 -3.19
N LYS A 66 15.01 -18.91 -3.21
CA LYS A 66 14.92 -18.09 -2.00
C LYS A 66 13.52 -17.52 -1.85
N ILE A 67 13.03 -17.42 -0.60
CA ILE A 67 11.80 -16.69 -0.31
C ILE A 67 12.10 -15.19 -0.38
N VAL A 68 11.30 -14.49 -1.17
CA VAL A 68 11.28 -13.03 -1.24
C VAL A 68 9.92 -12.58 -0.72
N VAL A 69 9.94 -11.54 0.11
CA VAL A 69 8.75 -10.92 0.67
C VAL A 69 8.75 -9.45 0.28
N LYS A 70 7.61 -8.95 -0.19
CA LYS A 70 7.33 -7.53 -0.36
C LYS A 70 5.98 -7.19 0.26
N ALA A 71 5.89 -6.01 0.83
CA ALA A 71 4.69 -5.50 1.45
C ALA A 71 4.33 -4.20 0.73
N PRO A 72 3.19 -4.16 0.01
CA PRO A 72 2.66 -2.91 -0.49
C PRO A 72 1.96 -2.15 0.63
N ASP A 73 1.86 -0.84 0.48
CA ASP A 73 1.06 0.00 1.38
C ASP A 73 -0.41 -0.42 1.36
N TRP A 74 -0.91 -0.80 0.17
CA TRP A 74 -2.22 -1.42 0.03
C TRP A 74 -2.27 -2.47 -1.09
N GLY A 75 -3.11 -3.49 -0.95
CA GLY A 75 -3.38 -4.43 -2.02
C GLY A 75 -4.70 -5.16 -1.86
N TYR A 76 -5.20 -5.75 -2.94
CA TYR A 76 -6.44 -6.54 -2.95
C TYR A 76 -6.25 -7.89 -3.62
N VAL A 77 -6.58 -8.94 -2.89
CA VAL A 77 -6.62 -10.33 -3.34
C VAL A 77 -8.09 -10.74 -3.51
N PRO A 78 -8.54 -11.05 -4.74
CA PRO A 78 -9.94 -11.39 -5.01
C PRO A 78 -10.45 -12.61 -4.25
N SER A 79 -9.64 -13.67 -4.16
CA SER A 79 -9.97 -14.87 -3.39
C SER A 79 -8.75 -15.56 -2.81
N ILE A 80 -8.80 -15.87 -1.52
CA ILE A 80 -7.97 -16.89 -0.89
C ILE A 80 -8.67 -18.25 -1.00
N ARG A 81 -7.89 -19.33 -1.01
CA ARG A 81 -8.34 -20.74 -1.09
C ARG A 81 -8.06 -21.52 0.20
N VAL A 82 -7.52 -20.84 1.21
CA VAL A 82 -7.20 -21.35 2.53
C VAL A 82 -7.97 -20.56 3.59
N SER A 83 -7.93 -21.01 4.85
CA SER A 83 -8.56 -20.27 5.94
C SER A 83 -7.87 -18.92 6.22
N ARG A 84 -8.60 -17.97 6.82
CA ARG A 84 -8.01 -16.69 7.25
C ARG A 84 -6.88 -16.85 8.27
N GLU A 85 -6.91 -17.90 9.09
CA GLU A 85 -5.84 -18.20 10.05
C GLU A 85 -4.53 -18.61 9.34
N GLU A 86 -4.61 -19.29 8.20
CA GLU A 86 -3.42 -19.66 7.41
C GLU A 86 -2.74 -18.46 6.73
N VAL A 87 -3.50 -17.40 6.46
CA VAL A 87 -3.00 -16.12 5.92
C VAL A 87 -2.87 -15.04 7.00
N LYS A 88 -2.69 -15.43 8.27
CA LYS A 88 -2.59 -14.44 9.36
C LYS A 88 -1.30 -13.62 9.33
N ARG A 89 -0.20 -14.20 8.84
CA ARG A 89 1.14 -13.58 8.92
C ARG A 89 1.72 -13.13 7.58
N ASN A 90 1.42 -13.87 6.51
CA ASN A 90 1.86 -13.58 5.17
C ASN A 90 0.98 -14.33 4.17
N TYR A 91 1.01 -13.86 2.93
CA TYR A 91 0.25 -14.42 1.83
C TYR A 91 1.20 -14.89 0.73
N THR A 92 1.10 -16.15 0.34
CA THR A 92 1.85 -16.76 -0.76
C THR A 92 0.85 -17.12 -1.86
N PRO A 93 0.67 -16.28 -2.90
CA PRO A 93 -0.38 -16.47 -3.90
C PRO A 93 -0.40 -17.88 -4.50
N ARG A 94 0.76 -18.41 -4.91
CA ARG A 94 0.91 -19.75 -5.49
C ARG A 94 0.32 -20.88 -4.63
N LEU A 95 0.30 -20.70 -3.31
CA LEU A 95 -0.17 -21.71 -2.35
C LEU A 95 -1.56 -21.39 -1.80
N GLN A 96 -1.89 -20.12 -1.64
CA GLN A 96 -2.98 -19.68 -0.77
C GLN A 96 -4.12 -18.99 -1.52
N GLY A 97 -4.00 -18.64 -2.80
CA GLY A 97 -5.10 -18.02 -3.53
C GLY A 97 -4.74 -17.37 -4.87
N ASP A 98 -5.49 -16.33 -5.22
CA ASP A 98 -5.27 -15.55 -6.44
C ASP A 98 -4.06 -14.62 -6.31
N ILE A 99 -3.46 -14.24 -7.44
CA ILE A 99 -2.52 -13.10 -7.45
C ILE A 99 -3.31 -11.85 -7.04
N PRO A 100 -2.72 -10.92 -6.26
CA PRO A 100 -3.35 -9.63 -6.03
C PRO A 100 -3.82 -9.03 -7.34
N ALA A 101 -5.06 -8.56 -7.40
CA ALA A 101 -5.57 -7.86 -8.57
C ALA A 101 -4.90 -6.49 -8.73
N ILE A 102 -4.54 -5.88 -7.60
CA ILE A 102 -3.93 -4.57 -7.53
C ILE A 102 -3.04 -4.49 -6.29
N VAL A 103 -1.90 -3.82 -6.43
CA VAL A 103 -1.06 -3.37 -5.31
C VAL A 103 -0.74 -1.89 -5.49
N MET A 104 -0.66 -1.17 -4.39
CA MET A 104 -0.53 0.28 -4.35
C MET A 104 0.58 0.67 -3.39
N GLU A 105 1.28 1.73 -3.74
CA GLU A 105 2.29 2.36 -2.91
C GLU A 105 1.97 3.85 -2.81
N PHE A 106 2.13 4.38 -1.61
CA PHE A 106 1.85 5.76 -1.25
C PHE A 106 3.18 6.45 -1.02
N LEU A 107 3.51 7.37 -1.92
CA LEU A 107 4.76 8.11 -1.86
C LEU A 107 4.84 8.92 -0.55
N CYS A 108 6.06 8.96 -0.03
CA CYS A 108 6.52 9.94 0.94
C CYS A 108 7.76 10.61 0.33
N ASP A 109 8.02 11.86 0.72
CA ASP A 109 9.01 12.76 0.12
C ASP A 109 10.46 12.21 -0.03
N THR A 110 10.77 11.01 0.47
CA THR A 110 12.15 10.49 0.63
C THR A 110 12.47 9.12 0.00
N GLU A 111 11.52 8.36 -0.56
CA GLU A 111 11.78 6.95 -0.94
C GLU A 111 12.08 6.66 -2.41
N ALA A 112 13.03 7.38 -3.01
CA ALA A 112 13.47 7.11 -4.40
C ALA A 112 14.07 5.69 -4.62
N GLY A 113 14.39 4.94 -3.55
CA GLY A 113 15.03 3.62 -3.62
C GLY A 113 14.08 2.41 -3.59
N GLU A 114 12.89 2.53 -3.01
CA GLU A 114 11.97 1.40 -2.80
C GLU A 114 11.29 0.93 -4.10
N TYR A 115 11.10 1.87 -5.04
CA TYR A 115 10.45 1.68 -6.34
C TYR A 115 11.37 1.16 -7.44
N SER A 116 12.52 0.57 -7.06
CA SER A 116 13.53 0.13 -8.02
C SER A 116 13.03 -1.01 -8.94
N ASN A 117 13.40 -0.95 -10.21
CA ASN A 117 13.26 -2.06 -11.17
C ASN A 117 14.39 -3.10 -11.05
N LYS A 118 15.26 -2.98 -10.03
CA LYS A 118 16.42 -3.84 -9.82
C LYS A 118 16.00 -5.32 -9.70
N PRO A 119 16.48 -6.20 -10.60
CA PRO A 119 16.18 -7.63 -10.56
C PRO A 119 17.07 -8.40 -9.57
N THR A 120 18.11 -7.77 -9.04
CA THR A 120 19.09 -8.41 -8.14
C THR A 120 18.61 -8.38 -6.70
N TYR A 121 18.96 -9.43 -5.94
CA TYR A 121 18.42 -9.65 -4.59
C TYR A 121 18.87 -8.59 -3.57
N PRO A 122 17.98 -8.15 -2.65
CA PRO A 122 16.53 -8.31 -2.74
C PRO A 122 16.01 -7.48 -3.93
N PRO A 123 15.12 -8.04 -4.78
CA PRO A 123 14.60 -7.28 -5.92
C PRO A 123 13.82 -6.06 -5.43
N GLY A 124 13.74 -5.02 -6.26
CA GLY A 124 12.88 -3.87 -5.96
C GLY A 124 11.39 -4.21 -6.09
N LYS A 125 10.51 -3.37 -5.53
CA LYS A 125 9.06 -3.59 -5.53
C LYS A 125 8.51 -3.72 -6.95
N TRP A 126 8.93 -2.84 -7.86
CA TRP A 126 8.53 -2.88 -9.28
C TRP A 126 8.79 -4.24 -9.93
N PHE A 127 10.05 -4.70 -9.92
CA PHE A 127 10.43 -5.98 -10.52
C PHE A 127 9.66 -7.15 -9.87
N TYR A 128 9.47 -7.09 -8.56
CA TYR A 128 8.76 -8.14 -7.84
C TYR A 128 7.30 -8.25 -8.28
N TYR A 129 6.56 -7.14 -8.34
CA TYR A 129 5.17 -7.18 -8.76
C TYR A 129 5.01 -7.44 -10.27
N GLU A 130 5.89 -6.89 -11.11
CA GLU A 130 5.83 -7.05 -12.57
C GLU A 130 6.28 -8.45 -13.03
N GLN A 131 7.49 -8.86 -12.63
CA GLN A 131 8.17 -10.03 -13.21
C GLN A 131 8.05 -11.29 -12.36
N VAL A 132 7.84 -11.16 -11.04
CA VAL A 132 7.76 -12.33 -10.14
C VAL A 132 6.30 -12.72 -9.88
N LEU A 133 5.45 -11.75 -9.52
CA LEU A 133 4.04 -12.01 -9.23
C LEU A 133 3.11 -11.79 -10.43
N GLN A 134 3.49 -10.94 -11.38
CA GLN A 134 2.63 -10.53 -12.50
C GLN A 134 1.28 -9.97 -12.01
N VAL A 135 1.34 -9.06 -11.04
CA VAL A 135 0.16 -8.34 -10.54
C VAL A 135 -0.43 -7.52 -11.70
N PRO A 136 -1.74 -7.60 -12.00
CA PRO A 136 -2.28 -6.92 -13.18
C PRO A 136 -2.24 -5.39 -13.11
N ASN A 137 -2.39 -4.81 -11.92
CA ASN A 137 -2.43 -3.36 -11.71
C ASN A 137 -1.45 -2.94 -10.60
N TYR A 138 -0.59 -1.99 -10.90
CA TYR A 138 0.35 -1.38 -9.95
C TYR A 138 0.11 0.12 -9.88
N VAL A 139 -0.13 0.65 -8.69
CA VAL A 139 -0.47 2.06 -8.51
C VAL A 139 0.54 2.75 -7.63
N ILE A 140 0.96 3.94 -8.04
CA ILE A 140 1.72 4.87 -7.22
C ILE A 140 0.83 6.09 -6.99
N PHE A 141 0.72 6.53 -5.74
CA PHE A 141 -0.09 7.68 -5.36
C PHE A 141 0.71 8.64 -4.48
N GLU A 142 0.75 9.91 -4.86
CA GLU A 142 1.31 10.99 -4.05
C GLU A 142 0.19 11.75 -3.32
N PRO A 143 0.00 11.52 -2.00
CA PRO A 143 -1.13 12.06 -1.26
C PRO A 143 -1.16 13.58 -1.10
N ASP A 144 -0.02 14.27 -1.23
CA ASP A 144 0.06 15.73 -1.04
C ASP A 144 -0.22 16.49 -2.34
N THR A 145 0.20 15.95 -3.49
CA THR A 145 -0.08 16.55 -4.82
C THR A 145 -1.37 16.03 -5.44
N GLY A 146 -1.81 14.83 -5.05
CA GLY A 146 -2.94 14.14 -5.66
C GLY A 146 -2.59 13.45 -6.98
N GLU A 147 -1.30 13.32 -7.30
CA GLU A 147 -0.84 12.60 -8.48
C GLU A 147 -1.03 11.09 -8.31
N ILE A 148 -1.51 10.45 -9.37
CA ILE A 148 -1.72 9.00 -9.44
C ILE A 148 -1.14 8.48 -10.74
N GLU A 149 -0.31 7.45 -10.63
CA GLU A 149 0.16 6.67 -11.75
C GLU A 149 -0.41 5.26 -11.64
N VAL A 150 -1.09 4.81 -12.69
CA VAL A 150 -1.62 3.45 -12.77
C VAL A 150 -0.88 2.73 -13.88
N TYR A 151 -0.25 1.64 -13.54
CA TYR A 151 0.45 0.77 -14.47
C TYR A 151 -0.31 -0.54 -14.64
N ARG A 152 -0.55 -0.93 -15.89
CA ARG A 152 -1.18 -2.21 -16.23
C ARG A 152 -0.18 -3.17 -16.83
N LEU A 153 -0.24 -4.42 -16.39
CA LEU A 153 0.56 -5.48 -17.00
C LEU A 153 -0.02 -5.83 -18.36
N ASP A 154 0.79 -5.68 -19.41
CA ASP A 154 0.42 -6.08 -20.77
C ASP A 154 0.68 -7.58 -21.03
N ASP A 155 0.28 -8.04 -22.21
CA ASP A 155 0.47 -9.43 -22.65
C ASP A 155 1.96 -9.83 -22.77
N SER A 156 2.88 -8.86 -22.83
CA SER A 156 4.33 -9.10 -22.82
C SER A 156 4.89 -9.29 -21.40
N GLY A 157 4.05 -9.14 -20.38
CA GLY A 157 4.44 -9.20 -18.97
C GLY A 157 5.19 -7.95 -18.52
N ARG A 158 4.88 -6.78 -19.10
CA ARG A 158 5.50 -5.50 -18.76
C ARG A 158 4.44 -4.50 -18.37
N TYR A 159 4.76 -3.68 -17.38
CA TYR A 159 3.92 -2.58 -16.96
C TYR A 159 3.94 -1.45 -17.99
N GLN A 160 2.76 -1.02 -18.39
CA GLN A 160 2.53 0.15 -19.23
C GLN A 160 1.75 1.19 -18.43
N LEU A 161 2.13 2.46 -18.55
CA LEU A 161 1.39 3.56 -17.94
C LEU A 161 0.02 3.66 -18.61
N GLU A 162 -1.04 3.55 -17.81
CA GLU A 162 -2.42 3.68 -18.24
C GLU A 162 -2.86 5.14 -18.11
N PRO A 163 -3.46 5.76 -19.14
CA PRO A 163 -4.10 7.05 -19.01
C PRO A 163 -5.47 6.93 -18.33
N PRO A 164 -5.92 7.93 -17.56
CA PRO A 164 -7.27 7.91 -16.99
C PRO A 164 -8.35 8.12 -18.07
N ASP A 165 -9.58 7.81 -17.71
CA ASP A 165 -10.77 8.14 -18.48
C ASP A 165 -11.06 9.66 -18.48
N ALA A 166 -12.14 10.06 -19.17
CA ALA A 166 -12.59 11.45 -19.25
C ALA A 166 -12.99 12.09 -17.89
N ASN A 167 -13.13 11.27 -16.83
CA ASN A 167 -13.45 11.71 -15.48
C ASN A 167 -12.26 11.61 -14.53
N ASN A 168 -11.03 11.45 -15.04
CA ASN A 168 -9.82 11.23 -14.25
C ASN A 168 -9.89 9.96 -13.38
N ARG A 169 -10.48 8.88 -13.91
CA ARG A 169 -10.65 7.59 -13.24
C ARG A 169 -10.06 6.43 -14.05
N TYR A 170 -9.66 5.38 -13.35
CA TYR A 170 -9.00 4.19 -13.90
C TYR A 170 -9.85 2.96 -13.65
N TRP A 171 -10.28 2.28 -14.72
CA TRP A 171 -11.09 1.07 -14.58
C TRP A 171 -10.23 -0.13 -14.18
N ILE A 172 -10.54 -0.78 -13.07
CA ILE A 172 -9.83 -1.98 -12.60
C ILE A 172 -10.72 -3.21 -12.88
N ASP A 173 -10.41 -3.91 -13.97
CA ASP A 173 -11.24 -5.00 -14.50
C ASP A 173 -11.56 -6.09 -13.47
N GLN A 174 -10.54 -6.53 -12.74
CA GLN A 174 -10.63 -7.62 -11.76
C GLN A 174 -11.52 -7.27 -10.56
N MET A 175 -11.71 -5.97 -10.30
CA MET A 175 -12.58 -5.47 -9.23
C MET A 175 -13.93 -4.97 -9.75
N SER A 176 -14.03 -4.72 -11.06
CA SER A 176 -15.18 -4.07 -11.69
C SER A 176 -15.52 -2.73 -11.02
N LEU A 177 -14.48 -1.94 -10.75
CA LEU A 177 -14.56 -0.65 -10.09
C LEU A 177 -13.61 0.33 -10.78
N PHE A 178 -13.97 1.61 -10.75
CA PHE A 178 -13.05 2.70 -11.06
C PHE A 178 -12.28 3.10 -9.79
N LEU A 179 -10.97 3.31 -9.94
CA LEU A 179 -10.12 4.00 -8.99
C LEU A 179 -9.95 5.45 -9.43
N GLY A 180 -9.85 6.39 -8.50
CA GLY A 180 -9.58 7.78 -8.80
C GLY A 180 -9.37 8.62 -7.55
N ILE A 181 -9.26 9.92 -7.74
CA ILE A 181 -8.96 10.88 -6.68
C ILE A 181 -10.22 11.56 -6.17
N TRP A 182 -10.33 11.65 -4.85
CA TRP A 182 -11.29 12.49 -4.15
C TRP A 182 -10.55 13.47 -3.23
N GLN A 183 -10.91 14.74 -3.30
CA GLN A 183 -10.38 15.76 -2.39
C GLN A 183 -11.41 16.05 -1.30
N GLY A 184 -10.98 15.98 -0.05
CA GLY A 184 -11.85 16.32 1.08
C GLY A 184 -11.26 15.98 2.43
N THR A 185 -12.11 16.04 3.45
CA THR A 185 -11.71 15.85 4.85
C THR A 185 -12.23 14.53 5.40
N ARG A 186 -11.33 13.73 5.97
CA ARG A 186 -11.64 12.49 6.69
C ARG A 186 -10.64 12.33 7.83
N GLU A 187 -11.12 11.90 9.00
CA GLU A 187 -10.27 11.68 10.19
C GLU A 187 -9.39 12.91 10.54
N ASN A 188 -9.95 14.12 10.36
CA ASN A 188 -9.28 15.42 10.52
C ASN A 188 -8.12 15.71 9.55
N ARG A 189 -7.84 14.81 8.60
CA ARG A 189 -6.94 15.07 7.47
C ARG A 189 -7.74 15.65 6.31
N THR A 190 -7.31 16.80 5.80
CA THR A 190 -7.83 17.39 4.55
C THR A 190 -6.78 17.21 3.46
N GLY A 191 -7.16 16.66 2.32
CA GLY A 191 -6.21 16.43 1.23
C GLY A 191 -6.80 15.53 0.15
N TYR A 192 -5.92 14.93 -0.66
CA TYR A 192 -6.28 13.96 -1.67
C TYR A 192 -6.38 12.56 -1.07
N TRP A 193 -7.34 11.80 -1.58
CA TRP A 193 -7.62 10.43 -1.19
C TRP A 193 -7.87 9.60 -2.44
N LEU A 194 -7.43 8.35 -2.41
CA LEU A 194 -7.90 7.35 -3.37
C LEU A 194 -9.32 6.90 -2.99
N ARG A 195 -10.14 6.64 -4.00
CA ARG A 195 -11.53 6.21 -3.83
C ARG A 195 -11.97 5.24 -4.92
N TRP A 196 -12.93 4.39 -4.58
CA TRP A 196 -13.59 3.48 -5.51
C TRP A 196 -14.92 4.06 -6.01
N TRP A 197 -15.24 3.85 -7.28
CA TRP A 197 -16.54 4.13 -7.87
C TRP A 197 -17.04 2.90 -8.64
N ASP A 198 -18.34 2.62 -8.55
CA ASP A 198 -18.96 1.60 -9.39
C ASP A 198 -19.20 2.11 -10.83
N GLN A 199 -19.74 1.23 -11.68
CA GLN A 199 -20.08 1.55 -13.07
C GLN A 199 -21.17 2.62 -13.21
N GLN A 200 -22.01 2.80 -12.20
CA GLN A 200 -23.03 3.85 -12.19
C GLN A 200 -22.46 5.19 -11.69
N GLY A 201 -21.19 5.22 -11.25
CA GLY A 201 -20.58 6.37 -10.61
C GLY A 201 -21.14 6.65 -9.22
N VAL A 202 -21.93 5.73 -8.66
CA VAL A 202 -22.51 5.84 -7.33
C VAL A 202 -21.46 5.41 -6.32
N THR A 203 -21.43 6.14 -5.22
CA THR A 203 -20.40 6.03 -4.19
C THR A 203 -20.70 4.90 -3.21
N SER A 204 -19.64 4.23 -2.79
CA SER A 204 -19.53 3.55 -1.49
C SER A 204 -18.47 4.20 -0.62
#